data_AF-A0A9E3MHF2-F1
#
_entry.id   AF-A0A9E3MHF2-F1
#
_cell.length_a   1.000
_cell.length_b   1.000
_cell.length_c   1.000
_cell.angle_alpha   90.00
_cell.angle_beta   90.00
_cell.angle_gamma   90.00
#
_symmetry.space_group_name_H-M   'P 1'
#
loop_
_entity.id
_entity.type
_entity.pdbx_description
1 polymer ?
#
loop_
_entity_poly.entity_id
_entity_poly.type
_entity_poly.pdbx_seq_one_letter_code
_entity_poly.pdbx_strand_id
1 'polypeptide(L)'
;MSSTRVGDQRDEPVGRRYRRRAVLRMASAAGALCAGVLAAMSGCTSLLGTHDVDISESQLTVLMARQFPMERKVMEVIDLNITNPMVTLMPESNRVGTELDVTAIDRLFGSTALGHVKLDYRLRFQPSDHTIRMTEVRVRELSLSSGSNNLHGAAQRIGGLVAENALENLVLYRMKPAQADEMDRLNLEASPITVTPQGLHMSVSPRQG
;
A
#
# COMPACT_ATOMS: atom_id res chain seq x y z
N MET A 1 1.01 9.78 -66.84
CA MET A 1 0.25 9.50 -65.60
C MET A 1 -0.18 8.05 -65.64
N SER A 2 0.41 7.24 -64.76
CA SER A 2 0.45 5.78 -64.83
C SER A 2 -0.68 5.12 -64.03
N SER A 3 -1.10 3.95 -64.50
CA SER A 3 -2.10 3.04 -63.92
C SER A 3 -1.47 2.06 -62.93
N THR A 4 -2.09 1.83 -61.75
CA THR A 4 -1.99 0.61 -60.91
C THR A 4 -3.13 0.66 -59.86
N ARG A 5 -4.16 -0.21 -59.81
CA ARG A 5 -4.29 -1.64 -59.41
C ARG A 5 -4.47 -1.87 -57.89
N VAL A 6 -5.38 -2.80 -57.53
CA VAL A 6 -5.51 -3.60 -56.27
C VAL A 6 -6.05 -2.81 -55.06
N GLY A 7 -7.03 -3.21 -54.23
CA GLY A 7 -7.69 -4.49 -53.93
C GLY A 7 -7.43 -4.90 -52.46
N ASP A 8 -8.41 -4.79 -51.54
CA ASP A 8 -8.43 -5.45 -50.19
C ASP A 8 -9.80 -5.19 -49.51
N GLN A 9 -10.72 -6.16 -49.33
CA GLN A 9 -10.90 -7.14 -48.22
C GLN A 9 -11.68 -6.55 -47.02
N ARG A 10 -13.01 -6.78 -46.94
CA ARG A 10 -13.79 -7.73 -46.09
C ARG A 10 -13.41 -7.79 -44.61
N ASP A 11 -14.40 -7.59 -43.73
CA ASP A 11 -14.74 -8.54 -42.66
C ASP A 11 -16.16 -8.35 -42.09
N GLU A 12 -16.76 -9.49 -41.72
CA GLU A 12 -18.16 -9.75 -41.34
C GLU A 12 -18.52 -9.41 -39.87
N PRO A 13 -19.82 -9.25 -39.53
CA PRO A 13 -20.32 -9.40 -38.17
C PRO A 13 -20.83 -10.83 -37.87
N VAL A 14 -20.20 -11.53 -36.92
CA VAL A 14 -20.61 -12.87 -36.48
C VAL A 14 -21.50 -12.79 -35.23
N GLY A 15 -22.81 -12.91 -35.44
CA GLY A 15 -23.77 -13.29 -34.38
C GLY A 15 -23.92 -14.81 -34.33
N ARG A 16 -23.65 -15.44 -33.18
CA ARG A 16 -23.87 -16.89 -33.01
C ARG A 16 -24.79 -17.22 -31.83
N ARG A 17 -26.06 -17.42 -32.19
CA ARG A 17 -27.08 -18.11 -31.38
C ARG A 17 -26.67 -19.57 -31.22
N TYR A 18 -26.38 -20.03 -30.00
CA TYR A 18 -26.14 -21.46 -29.76
C TYR A 18 -27.47 -22.17 -29.46
N ARG A 19 -27.94 -22.93 -30.46
CA ARG A 19 -29.16 -23.73 -30.41
C ARG A 19 -28.92 -25.05 -29.66
N ARG A 20 -29.91 -25.39 -28.84
CA ARG A 20 -30.15 -26.69 -28.22
C ARG A 20 -30.32 -27.83 -29.24
N ARG A 21 -30.10 -29.06 -28.74
CA ARG A 21 -30.63 -30.40 -29.15
C ARG A 21 -29.49 -31.36 -29.57
N ALA A 22 -29.19 -32.34 -28.72
CA ALA A 22 -29.68 -33.74 -28.78
C ALA A 22 -28.68 -34.59 -29.61
N VAL A 23 -28.32 -35.84 -29.31
CA VAL A 23 -29.08 -37.00 -28.88
C VAL A 23 -28.10 -38.02 -28.26
N LEU A 24 -28.64 -38.85 -27.36
CA LEU A 24 -28.09 -40.08 -26.81
C LEU A 24 -27.34 -40.99 -27.81
N ARG A 25 -26.28 -41.65 -27.33
CA ARG A 25 -25.98 -43.04 -27.68
C ARG A 25 -25.59 -43.83 -26.42
N MET A 26 -26.42 -44.82 -26.10
CA MET A 26 -26.19 -45.91 -25.14
C MET A 26 -25.37 -47.03 -25.79
N ALA A 27 -24.47 -47.64 -25.01
CA ALA A 27 -24.18 -49.09 -24.88
C ALA A 27 -22.93 -49.26 -23.99
N SER A 28 -23.01 -49.59 -22.69
CA SER A 28 -23.02 -50.94 -22.07
C SER A 28 -21.84 -51.83 -22.52
N ALA A 29 -21.01 -52.48 -21.68
CA ALA A 29 -20.99 -52.77 -20.26
C ALA A 29 -19.61 -53.35 -19.86
N ALA A 30 -19.38 -53.50 -18.53
CA ALA A 30 -18.53 -54.47 -17.83
C ALA A 30 -17.37 -53.90 -17.00
N GLY A 31 -17.40 -54.18 -15.69
CA GLY A 31 -16.24 -54.07 -14.80
C GLY A 31 -16.55 -53.50 -13.42
N ALA A 32 -17.11 -54.33 -12.54
CA ALA A 32 -17.45 -54.01 -11.16
C ALA A 32 -16.25 -53.57 -10.31
N LEU A 33 -16.44 -52.52 -9.50
CA LEU A 33 -15.84 -52.31 -8.17
C LEU A 33 -16.69 -51.26 -7.42
N CYS A 34 -17.84 -51.71 -6.91
CA CYS A 34 -18.57 -51.03 -5.85
C CYS A 34 -17.94 -51.41 -4.51
N ALA A 35 -17.21 -50.49 -3.88
CA ALA A 35 -17.01 -50.48 -2.43
C ALA A 35 -16.72 -49.05 -1.96
N GLY A 36 -17.67 -48.45 -1.24
CA GLY A 36 -17.38 -47.34 -0.32
C GLY A 36 -17.57 -45.92 -0.84
N VAL A 37 -18.75 -45.58 -1.36
CA VAL A 37 -19.26 -44.20 -1.32
C VAL A 37 -19.79 -43.95 0.11
N LEU A 38 -19.43 -42.80 0.68
CA LEU A 38 -19.91 -42.18 1.94
C LEU A 38 -19.09 -42.44 3.20
N ALA A 39 -18.01 -41.67 3.39
CA ALA A 39 -17.67 -41.14 4.71
C ALA A 39 -16.88 -39.83 4.59
N ALA A 40 -17.56 -38.74 4.94
CA ALA A 40 -17.02 -37.48 5.42
C ALA A 40 -16.01 -36.73 4.54
N MET A 41 -16.55 -35.89 3.64
CA MET A 41 -16.00 -34.58 3.37
C MET A 41 -15.97 -33.76 4.68
N SER A 42 -14.95 -33.96 5.52
CA SER A 42 -14.59 -33.02 6.59
C SER A 42 -13.72 -31.91 5.99
N GLY A 43 -14.29 -31.17 5.05
CA GLY A 43 -13.72 -29.95 4.49
C GLY A 43 -14.51 -28.75 4.99
N CYS A 44 -14.35 -28.41 6.28
CA CYS A 44 -14.87 -27.17 6.88
C CYS A 44 -13.96 -26.74 8.04
N THR A 45 -12.66 -26.58 7.80
CA THR A 45 -11.78 -25.79 8.67
C THR A 45 -11.20 -24.64 7.88
N SER A 46 -12.09 -23.76 7.43
CA SER A 46 -11.76 -22.41 6.97
C SER A 46 -12.82 -21.41 7.48
N LEU A 47 -13.42 -21.68 8.65
CA LEU A 47 -14.59 -20.92 9.10
C LEU A 47 -14.25 -19.73 10.01
N LEU A 48 -13.03 -19.65 10.53
CA LEU A 48 -12.52 -18.49 11.29
C LEU A 48 -10.98 -18.42 11.10
N GLY A 49 -10.53 -18.32 9.85
CA GLY A 49 -9.10 -18.21 9.53
C GLY A 49 -8.58 -16.82 9.87
N THR A 50 -7.44 -16.75 10.55
CA THR A 50 -6.59 -15.55 10.56
C THR A 50 -6.28 -15.18 9.12
N HIS A 51 -6.63 -13.97 8.71
CA HIS A 51 -6.30 -13.47 7.38
C HIS A 51 -5.02 -12.66 7.52
N ASP A 52 -3.92 -13.19 7.00
CA ASP A 52 -2.65 -12.48 6.99
C ASP A 52 -2.63 -11.49 5.83
N VAL A 53 -2.28 -10.25 6.15
CA VAL A 53 -2.06 -9.18 5.17
C VAL A 53 -0.54 -8.95 5.09
N ASP A 54 0.05 -9.51 4.04
CA ASP A 54 1.45 -9.30 3.68
C ASP A 54 1.57 -8.24 2.59
N ILE A 55 2.31 -7.17 2.87
CA ILE A 55 2.68 -6.16 1.89
C ILE A 55 4.17 -6.34 1.59
N SER A 56 4.52 -6.77 0.37
CA SER A 56 5.93 -6.95 0.01
C SER A 56 6.67 -5.60 -0.08
N GLU A 57 8.01 -5.62 0.00
CA GLU A 57 8.85 -4.42 -0.21
C GLU A 57 8.55 -3.73 -1.55
N SER A 58 8.43 -4.51 -2.64
CA SER A 58 8.10 -3.99 -3.97
C SER A 58 6.72 -3.32 -4.00
N GLN A 59 5.74 -3.87 -3.29
CA GLN A 59 4.41 -3.26 -3.16
C GLN A 59 4.47 -2.01 -2.30
N LEU A 60 5.24 -2.01 -1.22
CA LEU A 60 5.43 -0.83 -0.36
C LEU A 60 6.04 0.32 -1.15
N THR A 61 7.06 0.06 -1.96
CA THR A 61 7.68 1.07 -2.84
C THR A 61 6.67 1.63 -3.84
N VAL A 62 5.82 0.78 -4.44
CA VAL A 62 4.76 1.24 -5.37
C VAL A 62 3.69 2.07 -4.65
N LEU A 63 3.25 1.62 -3.47
CA LEU A 63 2.27 2.34 -2.65
C LEU A 63 2.82 3.70 -2.22
N MET A 64 4.09 3.75 -1.79
CA MET A 64 4.75 5.00 -1.45
C MET A 64 4.91 5.89 -2.67
N ALA A 65 5.43 5.40 -3.80
CA ALA A 65 5.60 6.20 -5.02
C ALA A 65 4.29 6.87 -5.50
N ARG A 66 3.12 6.23 -5.31
CA ARG A 66 1.81 6.80 -5.65
C ARG A 66 1.38 7.96 -4.75
N GLN A 67 1.95 8.06 -3.56
CA GLN A 67 1.62 9.09 -2.58
C GLN A 67 2.43 10.38 -2.81
N PHE A 68 3.45 10.35 -3.67
CA PHE A 68 4.31 11.49 -3.98
C PHE A 68 4.10 12.00 -5.42
N PRO A 69 4.31 13.29 -5.68
CA PRO A 69 4.72 14.34 -4.74
C PRO A 69 3.65 14.65 -3.69
N MET A 70 4.07 14.96 -2.46
CA MET A 70 3.17 15.25 -1.35
C MET A 70 3.31 16.70 -0.94
N GLU A 71 2.20 17.44 -0.97
CA GLU A 71 2.11 18.80 -0.45
C GLU A 71 1.47 18.80 0.95
N ARG A 72 2.09 19.52 1.89
CA ARG A 72 1.61 19.63 3.28
C ARG A 72 1.71 21.07 3.76
N LYS A 73 0.71 21.50 4.51
CA LYS A 73 0.75 22.75 5.25
C LYS A 73 1.11 22.47 6.69
N VAL A 74 2.15 23.12 7.18
CA VAL A 74 2.61 23.02 8.55
C VAL A 74 2.41 24.38 9.22
N MET A 75 1.66 24.39 10.32
CA MET A 75 1.34 25.60 11.10
C MET A 75 0.67 26.72 10.28
N GLU A 76 -0.01 26.40 9.18
CA GLU A 76 -0.65 27.36 8.24
C GLU A 76 0.31 28.35 7.53
N VAL A 77 1.61 28.28 7.82
CA VAL A 77 2.61 29.27 7.37
C VAL A 77 3.73 28.66 6.53
N ILE A 78 3.97 27.35 6.66
CA ILE A 78 4.98 26.64 5.89
C ILE A 78 4.28 25.67 4.94
N ASP A 79 4.51 25.84 3.64
CA ASP A 79 4.14 24.85 2.64
C ASP A 79 5.33 23.92 2.39
N LEU A 80 5.15 22.62 2.63
CA LEU A 80 6.13 21.57 2.36
C LEU A 80 5.75 20.84 1.08
N ASN A 81 6.69 20.71 0.16
CA ASN A 81 6.61 19.81 -0.97
C ASN A 81 7.65 18.70 -0.78
N ILE A 82 7.21 17.46 -0.78
CA ILE A 82 8.04 16.28 -0.54
C ILE A 82 8.15 15.46 -1.81
N THR A 83 9.38 15.06 -2.15
CA THR A 83 9.70 14.34 -3.40
C THR A 83 10.76 13.26 -3.17
N ASN A 84 10.92 12.38 -4.16
CA ASN A 84 11.96 11.34 -4.22
C ASN A 84 12.04 10.44 -2.96
N PRO A 85 10.92 9.84 -2.52
CA PRO A 85 10.95 8.93 -1.38
C PRO A 85 11.75 7.65 -1.72
N MET A 86 12.70 7.28 -0.87
CA MET A 86 13.38 5.99 -0.90
C MET A 86 13.20 5.27 0.43
N VAL A 87 12.68 4.04 0.36
CA VAL A 87 12.23 3.28 1.51
C VAL A 87 13.25 2.21 1.85
N THR A 88 13.44 1.94 3.13
CA THR A 88 14.25 0.81 3.60
C THR A 88 13.55 0.12 4.76
N LEU A 89 13.48 -1.20 4.71
CA LEU A 89 12.93 -2.01 5.80
C LEU A 89 14.01 -2.20 6.87
N MET A 90 13.66 -1.99 8.15
CA MET A 90 14.56 -2.18 9.29
C MET A 90 13.94 -3.18 10.29
N PRO A 91 13.92 -4.50 9.95
CA PRO A 91 13.19 -5.51 10.73
C PRO A 91 13.72 -5.62 12.17
N GLU A 92 15.02 -5.41 12.36
CA GLU A 92 15.72 -5.59 13.64
C GLU A 92 15.26 -4.60 14.70
N SER A 93 14.71 -3.47 14.25
CA SER A 93 14.10 -2.45 15.12
C SER A 93 12.58 -2.36 14.95
N ASN A 94 11.99 -3.19 14.08
CA ASN A 94 10.62 -3.12 13.61
C ASN A 94 10.25 -1.68 13.18
N ARG A 95 11.04 -1.11 12.26
CA ARG A 95 10.91 0.26 11.74
C ARG A 95 11.05 0.31 10.22
N VAL A 96 10.56 1.41 9.65
CA VAL A 96 10.75 1.76 8.24
C VAL A 96 11.63 3.00 8.20
N GLY A 97 12.75 2.91 7.46
CA GLY A 97 13.59 4.03 7.10
C GLY A 97 13.06 4.70 5.84
N THR A 98 13.14 6.02 5.77
CA THR A 98 12.83 6.78 4.55
C THR A 98 13.78 7.92 4.37
N GLU A 99 14.28 8.04 3.15
CA GLU A 99 15.05 9.16 2.64
C GLU A 99 14.19 9.94 1.65
N LEU A 100 14.16 11.27 1.77
CA LEU A 100 13.30 12.12 0.95
C LEU A 100 13.88 13.53 0.79
N ASP A 101 13.48 14.19 -0.30
CA ASP A 101 13.78 15.59 -0.55
C ASP A 101 12.58 16.45 -0.17
N VAL A 102 12.83 17.60 0.46
CA VAL A 102 11.80 18.54 0.92
C VAL A 102 12.11 19.93 0.40
N THR A 103 11.10 20.58 -0.15
CA THR A 103 11.09 22.03 -0.37
C THR A 103 10.14 22.65 0.64
N ALA A 104 10.64 23.55 1.50
CA ALA A 104 9.84 24.29 2.46
C ALA A 104 9.73 25.75 2.03
N ILE A 105 8.51 26.24 1.89
CA ILE A 105 8.20 27.61 1.50
C ILE A 105 7.56 28.31 2.70
N ASP A 106 8.24 29.33 3.22
CA ASP A 106 7.72 30.20 4.27
C ASP A 106 6.86 31.30 3.64
N ARG A 107 5.56 31.29 3.94
CA ARG A 107 4.61 32.26 3.39
C ARG A 107 4.64 33.61 4.12
N LEU A 108 5.16 33.67 5.33
CA LEU A 108 5.27 34.91 6.11
C LEU A 108 6.43 35.76 5.62
N PHE A 109 7.58 35.13 5.36
CA PHE A 109 8.82 35.81 4.98
C PHE A 109 9.21 35.63 3.50
N GLY A 110 8.51 34.75 2.77
CA GLY A 110 8.77 34.49 1.35
C GLY A 110 10.08 33.73 1.08
N SER A 111 10.65 33.09 2.10
CA SER A 111 11.89 32.33 1.97
C SER A 111 11.62 30.88 1.60
N THR A 112 12.46 30.31 0.74
CA THR A 112 12.44 28.89 0.40
C THR A 112 13.68 28.20 0.94
N ALA A 113 13.50 27.03 1.55
CA ALA A 113 14.57 26.15 1.97
C ALA A 113 14.44 24.81 1.24
N LEU A 114 15.56 24.31 0.72
CA LEU A 114 15.66 22.96 0.19
C LEU A 114 16.34 22.08 1.25
N GLY A 115 15.81 20.90 1.43
CA GLY A 115 16.23 19.97 2.46
C GLY A 115 16.28 18.54 1.96
N HIS A 116 17.23 17.79 2.50
CA HIS A 116 17.30 16.35 2.36
C HIS A 116 17.17 15.72 3.74
N VAL A 117 16.23 14.79 3.90
CA VAL A 117 15.84 14.23 5.21
C VAL A 117 15.99 12.73 5.19
N LYS A 118 16.65 12.20 6.21
CA LYS A 118 16.59 10.78 6.55
C LYS A 118 15.86 10.62 7.86
N LEU A 119 14.85 9.78 7.88
CA LEU A 119 14.07 9.49 9.07
C LEU A 119 13.78 7.99 9.19
N ASP A 120 13.42 7.57 10.39
CA ASP A 120 12.83 6.27 10.64
C ASP A 120 11.60 6.38 11.54
N TYR A 121 10.66 5.46 11.35
CA TYR A 121 9.37 5.48 12.03
C TYR A 121 8.82 4.06 12.21
N ARG A 122 7.90 3.92 13.16
CA ARG A 122 7.07 2.73 13.30
C ARG A 122 5.76 2.92 12.56
N LEU A 123 5.11 1.81 12.26
CA LEU A 123 3.78 1.79 11.67
C LEU A 123 2.76 1.30 12.69
N ARG A 124 1.62 1.98 12.75
CA ARG A 124 0.49 1.58 13.57
C ARG A 124 -0.79 1.55 12.75
N PHE A 125 -1.53 0.45 12.86
CA PHE A 125 -2.91 0.42 12.41
C PHE A 125 -3.81 1.15 13.41
N GLN A 126 -4.67 2.04 12.93
CA GLN A 126 -5.64 2.80 13.70
C GLN A 126 -7.03 2.21 13.44
N PRO A 127 -7.61 1.45 14.38
CA PRO A 127 -8.90 0.80 14.16
C PRO A 127 -10.07 1.77 14.00
N SER A 128 -9.99 2.97 14.59
CA SER A 128 -11.09 3.94 14.57
C SER A 128 -11.41 4.53 13.19
N ASP A 129 -10.45 4.51 12.27
CA ASP A 129 -10.63 5.03 10.90
C ASP A 129 -9.97 4.18 9.81
N HIS A 130 -9.59 2.95 10.17
CA HIS A 130 -8.98 1.94 9.30
C HIS A 130 -7.77 2.46 8.51
N THR A 131 -6.90 3.21 9.18
CA THR A 131 -5.68 3.77 8.59
C THR A 131 -4.40 3.14 9.12
N ILE A 132 -3.35 3.10 8.30
CA ILE A 132 -1.98 2.87 8.75
C ILE A 132 -1.29 4.23 8.87
N ARG A 133 -0.70 4.50 10.03
CA ARG A 133 -0.08 5.79 10.36
C ARG A 133 1.38 5.63 10.74
N MET A 134 2.16 6.67 10.43
CA MET A 134 3.50 6.86 10.97
C MET A 134 3.43 7.17 12.46
N THR A 135 4.31 6.57 13.24
CA THR A 135 4.38 6.75 14.69
C THR A 135 5.82 6.69 15.17
N GLU A 136 6.11 7.38 16.27
CA GLU A 136 7.47 7.51 16.79
C GLU A 136 8.46 7.94 15.70
N VAL A 137 8.08 8.96 14.92
CA VAL A 137 8.93 9.49 13.86
C VAL A 137 10.20 10.08 14.46
N ARG A 138 11.35 9.73 13.87
CA ARG A 138 12.67 10.21 14.29
C ARG A 138 13.44 10.67 13.07
N VAL A 139 13.82 11.94 13.04
CA VAL A 139 14.72 12.47 12.03
C VAL A 139 16.16 12.12 12.44
N ARG A 140 16.84 11.39 11.57
CA ARG A 140 18.22 10.92 11.74
C ARG A 140 19.22 11.89 11.17
N GLU A 141 18.88 12.48 10.04
CA GLU A 141 19.71 13.44 9.35
C GLU A 141 18.81 14.47 8.68
N LEU A 142 19.17 15.75 8.81
CA LEU A 142 18.57 16.83 8.05
C LEU A 142 19.68 17.71 7.48
N SER A 143 19.75 17.79 6.16
CA SER A 143 20.69 18.64 5.44
C SER A 143 19.91 19.74 4.73
N LEU A 144 20.13 20.99 5.13
CA LEU A 144 19.47 22.16 4.53
C LEU A 144 20.47 22.92 3.67
N SER A 145 20.12 23.19 2.41
CA SER A 145 20.85 24.16 1.59
C SER A 145 20.27 25.55 1.86
N SER A 146 20.64 26.15 3.00
CA SER A 146 20.27 27.54 3.31
C SER A 146 21.30 28.49 2.70
N GLY A 147 20.86 29.66 2.21
CA GLY A 147 21.74 30.68 1.65
C GLY A 147 22.66 31.38 2.66
N SER A 148 22.61 31.05 3.96
CA SER A 148 23.39 31.73 5.01
C SER A 148 24.16 30.75 5.91
N ASN A 149 25.49 30.78 5.84
CA ASN A 149 26.39 29.82 6.50
C ASN A 149 26.32 29.75 8.03
N ASN A 150 25.79 30.76 8.72
CA ASN A 150 26.05 30.99 10.14
C ASN A 150 25.05 30.28 11.08
N LEU A 151 23.93 29.76 10.55
CA LEU A 151 22.81 29.24 11.35
C LEU A 151 22.51 27.75 11.12
N HIS A 152 23.31 27.05 10.31
CA HIS A 152 23.01 25.69 9.84
C HIS A 152 22.66 24.70 10.96
N GLY A 153 23.48 24.60 12.02
CA GLY A 153 23.25 23.59 13.07
C GLY A 153 22.04 23.84 13.99
N ALA A 154 21.63 25.09 14.19
CA ALA A 154 20.42 25.40 14.96
C ALA A 154 19.17 25.21 14.08
N ALA A 155 19.23 25.70 12.84
CA ALA A 155 18.17 25.54 11.86
C ALA A 155 17.89 24.06 11.55
N GLN A 156 18.92 23.22 11.42
CA GLN A 156 18.75 21.78 11.22
C GLN A 156 18.08 21.08 12.41
N ARG A 157 18.42 21.47 13.65
CA ARG A 157 17.77 20.88 14.83
C ARG A 157 16.29 21.26 14.92
N ILE A 158 15.97 22.54 14.70
CA ILE A 158 14.58 23.01 14.70
C ILE A 158 13.81 22.39 13.54
N GLY A 159 14.38 22.39 12.34
CA GLY A 159 13.79 21.78 11.15
C GLY A 159 13.51 20.29 11.34
N GLY A 160 14.42 19.57 12.01
CA GLY A 160 14.22 18.16 12.37
C GLY A 160 12.98 17.98 13.25
N LEU A 161 12.86 18.75 14.34
CA LEU A 161 11.70 18.69 15.22
C LEU A 161 10.38 19.07 14.50
N VAL A 162 10.42 20.06 13.62
CA VAL A 162 9.25 20.45 12.82
C VAL A 162 8.85 19.31 11.88
N ALA A 163 9.82 18.68 11.22
CA ALA A 163 9.57 17.54 10.33
C ALA A 163 9.00 16.34 11.10
N GLU A 164 9.55 16.01 12.27
CA GLU A 164 9.03 14.95 13.15
C GLU A 164 7.55 15.21 13.51
N ASN A 165 7.24 16.42 13.99
CA ASN A 165 5.86 16.78 14.35
C ASN A 165 4.90 16.78 13.15
N ALA A 166 5.37 17.20 11.97
CA ALA A 166 4.55 17.24 10.76
C ALA A 166 4.22 15.84 10.21
N LEU A 167 5.12 14.87 10.43
CA LEU A 167 5.01 13.50 9.95
C LEU A 167 4.43 12.54 11.00
N GLU A 168 4.45 12.90 12.28
CA GLU A 168 3.83 12.10 13.34
C GLU A 168 2.32 11.93 13.07
N ASN A 169 1.82 10.71 13.20
CA ASN A 169 0.44 10.30 12.86
C ASN A 169 0.04 10.51 11.39
N LEU A 170 0.99 10.75 10.48
CA LEU A 170 0.69 10.84 9.04
C LEU A 170 0.06 9.53 8.54
N VAL A 171 -1.09 9.64 7.88
CA VAL A 171 -1.77 8.51 7.24
C VAL A 171 -1.03 8.13 5.96
N LEU A 172 -0.46 6.92 5.94
CA LEU A 172 0.21 6.37 4.76
C LEU A 172 -0.73 5.52 3.90
N TYR A 173 -1.70 4.87 4.54
CA TYR A 173 -2.67 4.05 3.85
C TYR A 173 -4.01 4.16 4.55
N ARG A 174 -5.08 4.21 3.76
CA ARG A 174 -6.46 4.10 4.21
C ARG A 174 -7.08 2.89 3.55
N MET A 175 -7.64 2.00 4.36
CA MET A 175 -8.35 0.84 3.87
C MET A 175 -9.55 1.26 3.00
N LYS A 176 -9.86 0.47 1.98
CA LYS A 176 -11.05 0.74 1.15
C LYS A 176 -12.32 0.56 1.99
N PRO A 177 -13.36 1.37 1.79
CA PRO A 177 -14.59 1.28 2.58
C PRO A 177 -15.17 -0.13 2.66
N ALA A 178 -15.26 -0.83 1.52
CA ALA A 178 -15.78 -2.20 1.49
C ALA A 178 -14.98 -3.20 2.36
N GLN A 179 -13.67 -3.03 2.46
CA GLN A 179 -12.80 -3.87 3.31
C GLN A 179 -12.94 -3.49 4.79
N ALA A 180 -13.05 -2.19 5.09
CA ALA A 180 -13.27 -1.70 6.45
C ALA A 180 -14.62 -2.19 6.99
N ASP A 181 -15.69 -2.08 6.19
CA ASP A 181 -17.03 -2.55 6.53
C ASP A 181 -17.05 -4.06 6.80
N GLU A 182 -16.30 -4.84 6.00
CA GLU A 182 -16.17 -6.28 6.20
C GLU A 182 -15.45 -6.60 7.51
N MET A 183 -14.34 -5.91 7.80
CA MET A 183 -13.57 -6.07 9.02
C MET A 183 -14.41 -5.77 10.28
N ASP A 184 -15.20 -4.70 10.23
CA ASP A 184 -16.10 -4.30 11.32
C ASP A 184 -17.25 -5.30 11.50
N ARG A 185 -17.88 -5.73 10.41
CA ARG A 185 -18.96 -6.73 10.44
C ARG A 185 -18.53 -8.07 11.02
N LEU A 186 -17.28 -8.46 10.78
CA LEU A 186 -16.69 -9.70 11.27
C LEU A 186 -16.01 -9.54 12.64
N ASN A 187 -16.06 -8.34 13.23
CA ASN A 187 -15.42 -7.99 14.51
C ASN A 187 -13.94 -8.43 14.54
N LEU A 188 -13.23 -8.17 13.43
CA LEU A 188 -11.83 -8.51 13.29
C LEU A 188 -10.94 -7.40 13.86
N GLU A 189 -9.81 -7.80 14.42
CA GLU A 189 -8.75 -6.93 14.91
C GLU A 189 -7.45 -7.22 14.19
N ALA A 190 -6.78 -6.14 13.80
CA ALA A 190 -5.44 -6.20 13.24
C ALA A 190 -4.40 -6.28 14.36
N SER A 191 -3.41 -7.15 14.17
CA SER A 191 -2.22 -7.22 15.01
C SER A 191 -1.37 -5.95 14.86
N PRO A 192 -0.42 -5.70 15.78
CA PRO A 192 0.66 -4.76 15.52
C PRO A 192 1.36 -5.10 14.19
N ILE A 193 1.72 -4.06 13.44
CA ILE A 193 2.45 -4.22 12.18
C ILE A 193 3.88 -4.65 12.50
N THR A 194 4.35 -5.67 11.78
CA THR A 194 5.72 -6.19 11.88
C THR A 194 6.45 -5.93 10.57
N VAL A 195 7.58 -5.25 10.64
CA VAL A 195 8.52 -5.10 9.53
C VAL A 195 9.36 -6.36 9.43
N THR A 196 9.35 -6.99 8.27
CA THR A 196 10.14 -8.18 7.93
C THR A 196 11.13 -7.84 6.82
N PRO A 197 12.16 -8.67 6.57
CA PRO A 197 13.04 -8.46 5.42
C PRO A 197 12.31 -8.49 4.07
N GLN A 198 11.12 -9.08 4.00
CA GLN A 198 10.33 -9.21 2.78
C GLN A 198 9.28 -8.10 2.62
N GLY A 199 8.95 -7.37 3.69
CA GLY A 199 7.87 -6.39 3.67
C GLY A 199 7.28 -6.03 5.02
N LEU A 200 5.99 -5.70 5.02
CA LEU A 200 5.19 -5.47 6.22
C LEU A 200 4.20 -6.61 6.38
N HIS A 201 4.12 -7.15 7.59
CA HIS A 201 3.19 -8.19 7.97
C HIS A 201 2.21 -7.67 9.02
N MET A 202 0.93 -7.96 8.82
CA MET A 202 -0.14 -7.67 9.77
C MET A 202 -1.16 -8.80 9.68
N SER A 203 -1.43 -9.48 10.78
CA SER A 203 -2.48 -10.50 10.83
C SER A 203 -3.80 -9.87 11.26
N VAL A 204 -4.90 -10.40 10.74
CA VAL A 204 -6.25 -9.98 11.08
C VAL A 204 -6.99 -11.18 11.65
N SER A 205 -7.48 -11.06 12.88
CA SER A 205 -8.09 -12.15 13.64
C SER A 205 -9.36 -11.68 14.37
N PRO A 206 -10.34 -12.56 14.66
CA PRO A 206 -11.51 -12.17 15.44
C PRO A 206 -11.09 -11.62 16.82
N ARG A 207 -11.70 -10.50 17.25
CA ARG A 207 -11.54 -9.93 18.59
C ARG A 207 -11.85 -11.01 19.62
N GLN A 208 -10.87 -11.38 20.44
CA GLN A 208 -11.12 -12.30 21.56
C GLN A 208 -11.76 -11.49 22.70
N GLY A 209 -12.99 -11.88 23.07
CA GLY A 209 -13.79 -11.24 24.11
C GLY A 209 -13.38 -11.60 25.52
#